data_AF-A0A137QHI0-F1
#
_entry.id   AF-A0A137QHI0-F1
#
_cell.length_a   1.000
_cell.length_b   1.000
_cell.length_c   1.000
_cell.angle_alpha   90.00
_cell.angle_beta   90.00
_cell.angle_gamma   90.00
#
_symmetry.space_group_name_H-M   'P 1'
#
loop_
_entity.id
_entity.type
_entity.pdbx_description
1 polymer ?
#
loop_
_entity_poly.entity_id
_entity_poly.type
_entity_poly.pdbx_seq_one_letter_code
_entity_poly.pdbx_strand_id
1 'polypeptide(L)'
;MTHSKCDNETLSAMKIPKSLSDKFFVDVNIVGADGQLVYSSNEKLLKVKQQIEKGLFNRKEQNLYYLDDHPIFPGWFKEMAQILTKREWDIQWKKAQCGSSFKYDCPKGSTNCCYHQILYNKPNFCTVESQLEKFARERDRNEILFLPKFYCKLNFIEQCWGYTKRNYCLLPPSSSRKILERNVCQVLAEIPLIIMRK
;
A
#
# COMPACT_ATOMS: atom_id res chain seq x y z
N MET A 1 -2.09 -9.12 5.36
CA MET A 1 -1.76 -7.76 4.90
C MET A 1 -2.44 -7.55 3.55
N THR A 2 -3.39 -6.62 3.43
CA THR A 2 -4.08 -6.36 2.15
C THR A 2 -3.31 -5.27 1.41
N HIS A 3 -2.71 -5.60 0.26
CA HIS A 3 -1.87 -4.75 -0.59
C HIS A 3 -2.60 -3.53 -1.21
N SER A 4 -3.78 -3.15 -0.72
CA SER A 4 -4.62 -2.10 -1.31
C SER A 4 -4.27 -0.68 -0.86
N LYS A 5 -3.17 -0.49 -0.11
CA LYS A 5 -2.75 0.82 0.42
C LYS A 5 -1.36 1.27 -0.03
N CYS A 6 -0.78 0.59 -1.02
CA CYS A 6 0.44 1.07 -1.66
C CYS A 6 0.06 2.04 -2.80
N ASP A 7 0.97 2.97 -3.11
CA ASP A 7 0.86 3.92 -4.21
C ASP A 7 0.47 3.21 -5.50
N ASN A 8 -0.23 3.90 -6.40
CA ASN A 8 -0.54 3.36 -7.73
C ASN A 8 0.73 2.91 -8.47
N GLU A 9 1.86 3.54 -8.14
CA GLU A 9 3.24 3.37 -8.61
C GLU A 9 3.91 2.08 -8.13
N THR A 10 3.31 1.42 -7.13
CA THR A 10 3.88 0.26 -6.47
C THR A 10 3.59 -1.05 -7.20
N LEU A 11 4.64 -1.86 -7.36
CA LEU A 11 4.62 -3.22 -7.88
C LEU A 11 3.68 -4.15 -7.07
N SER A 12 2.48 -4.40 -7.58
CA SER A 12 1.59 -5.42 -7.01
C SER A 12 1.81 -6.77 -7.69
N ALA A 13 2.19 -7.79 -6.91
CA ALA A 13 2.36 -9.16 -7.41
C ALA A 13 1.11 -9.69 -8.14
N MET A 14 -0.07 -9.21 -7.77
CA MET A 14 -1.35 -9.59 -8.39
C MET A 14 -1.55 -9.04 -9.82
N LYS A 15 -0.87 -7.94 -10.17
CA LYS A 15 -1.03 -7.27 -11.47
C LYS A 15 0.02 -7.68 -12.49
N ILE A 16 1.05 -8.42 -12.08
CA ILE A 16 2.17 -8.78 -12.94
C ILE A 16 1.71 -9.77 -14.03
N PRO A 17 2.07 -9.52 -15.30
CA PRO A 17 1.65 -10.35 -16.42
C PRO A 17 2.23 -11.76 -16.32
N LYS A 18 1.51 -12.74 -16.86
CA LYS A 18 1.92 -14.15 -16.87
C LYS A 18 3.10 -14.41 -17.80
N SER A 19 3.24 -13.60 -18.85
CA SER A 19 4.24 -13.71 -19.91
C SER A 19 5.01 -12.38 -20.05
N LEU A 20 6.01 -12.38 -20.93
CA LEU A 20 6.61 -11.15 -21.45
C LEU A 20 5.54 -10.14 -21.90
N SER A 21 5.77 -8.86 -21.63
CA SER A 21 4.85 -7.79 -21.99
C SER A 21 5.57 -6.50 -22.34
N ASP A 22 5.20 -5.92 -23.47
CA ASP A 22 5.58 -4.58 -23.94
C ASP A 22 4.67 -3.47 -23.39
N LYS A 23 3.62 -3.82 -22.65
CA LYS A 23 2.54 -2.90 -22.21
C LYS A 23 2.41 -2.81 -20.70
N PHE A 24 3.24 -3.53 -19.96
CA PHE A 24 3.16 -3.53 -18.51
C PHE A 24 3.92 -2.34 -17.92
N PHE A 25 3.18 -1.26 -17.69
CA PHE A 25 3.65 -0.02 -17.09
C PHE A 25 2.71 0.40 -15.98
N VAL A 26 3.11 1.40 -15.21
CA VAL A 26 2.28 2.00 -14.18
C VAL A 26 2.02 3.47 -14.50
N ASP A 27 0.79 3.90 -14.29
CA ASP A 27 0.39 5.29 -14.48
C ASP A 27 0.83 6.14 -13.27
N VAL A 28 1.78 7.02 -13.49
CA VAL A 28 2.37 7.94 -12.51
C VAL A 28 1.82 9.35 -12.76
N ASN A 29 1.43 10.07 -11.70
CA ASN A 29 0.94 11.43 -11.87
C ASN A 29 2.10 12.36 -12.26
N ILE A 30 1.88 13.26 -13.23
CA ILE A 30 2.91 14.20 -13.64
C ILE A 30 3.05 15.30 -12.58
N VAL A 31 4.29 15.51 -12.14
CA VAL A 31 4.68 16.61 -11.26
C VAL A 31 5.39 17.68 -12.10
N GLY A 32 4.92 18.92 -12.00
CA GLY A 32 5.49 20.07 -12.70
C GLY A 32 6.85 20.48 -12.12
N ALA A 33 7.53 21.41 -12.81
CA ALA A 33 8.83 21.93 -12.36
C ALA A 33 8.76 22.65 -11.00
N ASP A 34 7.56 23.04 -10.58
CA ASP A 34 7.22 23.66 -9.30
C ASP A 34 6.92 22.65 -8.18
N GLY A 35 7.00 21.35 -8.47
CA GLY A 35 6.66 20.29 -7.51
C GLY A 35 5.16 20.06 -7.33
N GLN A 36 4.30 20.71 -8.12
CA GLN A 36 2.85 20.55 -8.04
C GLN A 36 2.33 19.54 -9.06
N LEU A 37 1.19 18.91 -8.73
CA LEU A 37 0.54 17.98 -9.65
C LEU A 37 -0.02 18.73 -10.87
N VAL A 38 0.22 18.19 -12.06
CA VAL A 38 -0.27 18.79 -13.31
C VAL A 38 -1.66 18.27 -13.65
N TYR A 39 -2.59 19.19 -13.89
CA TYR A 39 -3.97 18.90 -14.27
C TYR A 39 -4.21 19.21 -15.75
N SER A 40 -5.07 18.42 -16.38
CA SER A 40 -5.62 18.70 -17.71
C SER A 40 -6.63 19.85 -17.64
N SER A 41 -6.98 20.42 -18.79
CA SER A 41 -8.06 21.43 -18.94
C SER A 41 -9.41 20.97 -18.35
N ASN A 42 -9.59 19.67 -18.16
CA ASN A 42 -10.81 19.06 -17.61
C ASN A 42 -10.68 18.70 -16.11
N GLU A 43 -9.76 19.32 -15.36
CA GLU A 43 -9.48 19.08 -13.93
C GLU A 43 -9.06 17.64 -13.56
N LYS A 44 -8.70 16.81 -14.54
CA LYS A 44 -8.15 15.47 -14.30
C LYS A 44 -6.63 15.52 -14.20
N LEU A 45 -6.07 14.82 -13.22
CA LEU A 45 -4.62 14.63 -13.10
C LEU A 45 -4.05 14.00 -14.38
N LEU A 46 -3.02 14.63 -14.94
CA LEU A 46 -2.27 14.03 -16.04
C LEU A 46 -1.41 12.89 -15.50
N LYS A 47 -1.37 11.80 -16.26
CA LYS A 47 -0.59 10.61 -15.94
C LYS A 47 0.31 10.22 -17.08
N VAL A 48 1.51 9.76 -16.76
CA VAL A 48 2.45 9.17 -17.70
C VAL A 48 2.64 7.69 -17.38
N LYS A 49 2.80 6.86 -18.40
CA LYS A 49 3.17 5.45 -18.23
C LYS A 49 4.66 5.35 -17.94
N GLN A 50 5.02 4.86 -16.76
CA GLN A 50 6.40 4.65 -16.37
C GLN A 50 6.67 3.17 -16.12
N GLN A 51 7.91 2.74 -16.36
CA GLN A 51 8.39 1.43 -15.91
C GLN A 51 8.36 1.38 -14.38
N ILE A 52 7.99 0.22 -13.85
CA ILE A 52 8.01 0.00 -12.40
C ILE A 52 9.46 0.07 -11.90
N GLU A 53 9.65 0.72 -10.76
CA GLU A 53 10.95 0.81 -10.10
C GLU A 53 11.61 -0.56 -9.94
N LYS A 54 12.94 -0.56 -9.95
CA LYS A 54 13.75 -1.77 -9.80
C LYS A 54 13.46 -2.43 -8.46
N GLY A 55 13.26 -3.74 -8.46
CA GLY A 55 13.15 -4.50 -7.21
C GLY A 55 14.52 -4.66 -6.55
N LEU A 56 14.59 -5.00 -5.26
CA LEU A 56 15.84 -5.25 -4.53
C LEU A 56 16.02 -6.74 -4.20
N PHE A 57 16.85 -7.49 -4.91
CA PHE A 57 17.12 -8.90 -4.56
C PHE A 57 18.51 -9.06 -3.95
N ASN A 58 18.62 -9.65 -2.76
CA ASN A 58 19.89 -9.81 -2.02
C ASN A 58 20.70 -8.50 -1.91
N ARG A 59 20.02 -7.39 -1.59
CA ARG A 59 20.59 -6.02 -1.53
C ARG A 59 21.16 -5.50 -2.86
N LYS A 60 20.85 -6.15 -3.98
CA LYS A 60 21.18 -5.68 -5.33
C LYS A 60 19.93 -5.29 -6.07
N GLU A 61 20.01 -4.21 -6.84
CA GLU A 61 18.93 -3.83 -7.75
C GLU A 61 18.69 -4.92 -8.80
N GLN A 62 17.43 -5.26 -9.01
CA GLN A 62 16.96 -6.20 -10.00
C GLN A 62 16.05 -5.45 -10.97
N ASN A 63 16.58 -5.22 -12.18
CA ASN A 63 15.79 -4.68 -13.29
C ASN A 63 14.66 -5.66 -13.65
N LEU A 64 13.43 -5.19 -13.57
CA LEU A 64 12.24 -5.94 -13.98
C LEU A 64 11.98 -5.86 -15.48
N TYR A 65 12.57 -4.87 -16.14
CA TYR A 65 12.52 -4.69 -17.59
C TYR A 65 13.86 -5.09 -18.22
N TYR A 66 13.82 -5.45 -19.50
CA TYR A 66 15.00 -5.50 -20.34
C TYR A 66 15.53 -4.08 -20.59
N LEU A 67 16.84 -3.97 -20.77
CA LEU A 67 17.46 -2.69 -21.13
C LEU A 67 17.03 -2.29 -22.55
N ASP A 68 17.10 -1.00 -22.85
CA ASP A 68 16.66 -0.46 -24.15
C ASP A 68 17.54 -0.93 -25.33
N ASP A 69 18.74 -1.41 -25.04
CA ASP A 69 19.68 -2.01 -26.01
C ASP A 69 19.47 -3.53 -26.20
N HIS A 70 18.47 -4.13 -25.55
CA HIS A 70 18.24 -5.57 -25.67
C HIS A 70 17.83 -5.97 -27.10
N PRO A 71 18.49 -6.97 -27.72
CA PRO A 71 18.38 -7.22 -29.16
C PRO A 71 16.98 -7.64 -29.64
N ILE A 72 16.16 -8.21 -28.75
CA ILE A 72 14.87 -8.82 -29.11
C ILE A 72 13.69 -8.18 -28.35
N PHE A 73 13.94 -7.64 -27.15
CA PHE A 73 12.87 -7.23 -26.22
C PHE A 73 13.21 -5.91 -25.50
N PRO A 74 13.63 -4.86 -26.21
CA PRO A 74 14.09 -3.62 -25.59
C PRO A 74 12.96 -2.97 -24.77
N GLY A 75 13.20 -2.71 -23.49
CA GLY A 75 12.22 -2.09 -22.59
C GLY A 75 11.01 -2.96 -22.21
N TRP A 76 10.97 -4.24 -22.59
CA TRP A 76 9.88 -5.15 -22.22
C TRP A 76 9.98 -5.59 -20.77
N PHE A 77 8.84 -5.84 -20.13
CA PHE A 77 8.80 -6.44 -18.81
C PHE A 77 9.21 -7.92 -18.88
N LYS A 78 10.12 -8.33 -17.98
CA LYS A 78 10.60 -9.71 -17.86
C LYS A 78 9.51 -10.60 -17.29
N GLU A 79 9.34 -11.77 -17.86
CA GLU A 79 8.37 -12.74 -17.36
C GLU A 79 8.70 -13.17 -15.92
N MET A 80 7.65 -13.49 -15.14
CA MET A 80 7.79 -13.97 -13.77
C MET A 80 8.77 -15.12 -13.60
N ALA A 81 8.74 -16.09 -14.52
CA ALA A 81 9.64 -17.23 -14.51
C ALA A 81 11.10 -16.75 -14.50
N GLN A 82 11.46 -15.82 -15.37
CA GLN A 82 12.82 -15.27 -15.44
C GLN A 82 13.20 -14.49 -14.18
N ILE A 83 12.26 -13.73 -13.60
CA ILE A 83 12.49 -13.01 -12.34
C ILE A 83 12.78 -14.02 -11.22
N LEU A 84 12.01 -15.12 -11.15
CA LEU A 84 12.15 -16.16 -10.13
C LEU A 84 13.41 -17.02 -10.32
N THR A 85 13.72 -17.44 -11.54
CA THR A 85 14.96 -18.18 -11.85
C THR A 85 16.19 -17.38 -11.47
N LYS A 86 16.23 -16.08 -11.77
CA LYS A 86 17.32 -15.18 -11.34
C LYS A 86 17.44 -15.04 -9.82
N ARG A 87 16.37 -15.36 -9.09
CA ARG A 87 16.33 -15.39 -7.64
C ARG A 87 16.60 -16.78 -7.07
N GLU A 88 17.07 -17.71 -7.91
CA GLU A 88 17.40 -19.09 -7.54
C GLU A 88 16.20 -19.85 -6.96
N TRP A 89 14.97 -19.51 -7.41
CA TRP A 89 13.77 -20.24 -7.03
C TRP A 89 13.58 -21.46 -7.90
N ASP A 90 13.29 -22.59 -7.24
CA ASP A 90 12.79 -23.76 -7.93
C ASP A 90 11.36 -23.51 -8.43
N ILE A 91 11.27 -23.31 -9.74
CA ILE A 91 10.04 -23.09 -10.48
C ILE A 91 9.58 -24.34 -11.24
N GLN A 92 10.28 -25.48 -11.10
CA GLN A 92 9.92 -26.69 -11.82
C GLN A 92 8.49 -27.11 -11.50
N TRP A 93 7.75 -27.45 -12.56
CA TRP A 93 6.35 -27.90 -12.50
C TRP A 93 5.34 -26.90 -11.94
N LYS A 94 5.73 -25.64 -11.74
CA LYS A 94 4.83 -24.59 -11.26
C LYS A 94 4.21 -23.84 -12.41
N LYS A 95 2.93 -23.49 -12.26
CA LYS A 95 2.21 -22.63 -13.20
C LYS A 95 2.41 -21.16 -12.83
N ALA A 96 2.21 -20.25 -13.78
CA ALA A 96 2.24 -18.81 -13.50
C ALA A 96 1.20 -18.39 -12.45
N GLN A 97 0.00 -18.96 -12.53
CA GLN A 97 -1.11 -18.70 -11.62
C GLN A 97 -1.93 -19.97 -11.41
N CYS A 98 -2.45 -20.18 -10.19
CA CYS A 98 -3.50 -21.16 -9.96
C CYS A 98 -4.82 -20.64 -10.55
N GLY A 99 -5.49 -21.48 -11.35
CA GLY A 99 -6.80 -21.19 -11.94
C GLY A 99 -6.90 -19.83 -12.66
N SER A 100 -8.08 -19.22 -12.59
CA SER A 100 -8.40 -17.92 -13.19
C SER A 100 -8.24 -16.77 -12.19
N SER A 101 -8.37 -17.04 -10.89
CA SER A 101 -8.27 -16.05 -9.81
C SER A 101 -7.19 -16.40 -8.80
N PHE A 102 -6.14 -15.59 -8.75
CA PHE A 102 -5.07 -15.68 -7.75
C PHE A 102 -5.60 -15.75 -6.31
N LYS A 103 -6.67 -15.00 -6.01
CA LYS A 103 -7.22 -14.89 -4.65
C LYS A 103 -7.97 -16.14 -4.18
N TYR A 104 -8.59 -16.88 -5.10
CA TYR A 104 -9.52 -17.96 -4.74
C TYR A 104 -9.03 -19.35 -5.15
N ASP A 105 -8.17 -19.45 -6.17
CA ASP A 105 -7.76 -20.73 -6.73
C ASP A 105 -6.43 -21.24 -6.16
N CYS A 106 -5.69 -20.38 -5.44
CA CYS A 106 -4.51 -20.82 -4.71
C CYS A 106 -4.93 -21.65 -3.47
N PRO A 107 -4.30 -22.83 -3.22
CA PRO A 107 -4.59 -23.61 -2.02
C PRO A 107 -4.39 -22.78 -0.75
N LYS A 108 -5.36 -22.84 0.17
CA LYS A 108 -5.30 -22.11 1.45
C LYS A 108 -4.03 -22.51 2.20
N GLY A 109 -3.27 -21.52 2.68
CA GLY A 109 -2.03 -21.73 3.42
C GLY A 109 -0.80 -22.05 2.57
N SER A 110 -0.93 -22.29 1.26
CA SER A 110 0.23 -22.47 0.38
C SER A 110 0.93 -21.14 0.12
N THR A 111 2.25 -21.13 0.21
CA THR A 111 3.10 -19.96 -0.05
C THR A 111 3.86 -20.05 -1.38
N ASN A 112 3.77 -21.19 -2.07
CA ASN A 112 4.60 -21.48 -3.25
C ASN A 112 3.89 -22.31 -4.34
N CYS A 113 2.56 -22.31 -4.39
CA CYS A 113 1.78 -23.09 -5.38
C CYS A 113 1.96 -22.64 -6.84
N CYS A 114 2.26 -21.35 -7.08
CA CYS A 114 2.42 -20.77 -8.41
C CYS A 114 3.39 -19.57 -8.36
N TYR A 115 3.82 -19.06 -9.52
CA TYR A 115 4.74 -17.92 -9.59
C TYR A 115 4.19 -16.67 -8.89
N HIS A 116 2.91 -16.37 -9.10
CA HIS A 116 2.21 -15.28 -8.42
C HIS A 116 2.33 -15.40 -6.89
N GLN A 117 2.09 -16.60 -6.34
CA GLN A 117 2.14 -16.82 -4.89
C GLN A 117 3.56 -16.70 -4.33
N ILE A 118 4.56 -17.19 -5.07
CA ILE A 118 5.97 -17.03 -4.69
C ILE A 118 6.33 -15.54 -4.67
N LEU A 119 6.02 -14.79 -5.73
CA LEU A 119 6.30 -13.36 -5.83
C LEU A 119 5.54 -12.54 -4.78
N TYR A 120 4.27 -12.88 -4.52
CA TYR A 120 3.44 -12.22 -3.52
C TYR A 120 4.06 -12.31 -2.12
N ASN A 121 4.71 -13.42 -1.78
CA ASN A 121 5.35 -13.63 -0.48
C ASN A 121 6.81 -13.11 -0.42
N LYS A 122 7.30 -12.43 -1.45
CA LYS A 122 8.65 -11.85 -1.44
C LYS A 122 8.63 -10.48 -0.78
N PRO A 123 9.66 -10.15 0.03
CA PRO A 123 9.74 -8.87 0.75
C PRO A 123 9.65 -7.66 -0.19
N ASN A 124 10.20 -7.74 -1.41
CA ASN A 124 10.11 -6.66 -2.40
C ASN A 124 8.69 -6.33 -2.87
N PHE A 125 7.74 -7.24 -2.66
CA PHE A 125 6.34 -7.08 -3.06
C PHE A 125 5.42 -6.97 -1.83
N CYS A 126 5.88 -7.40 -0.64
CA CYS A 126 5.17 -7.25 0.64
C CYS A 126 5.51 -5.96 1.37
N THR A 127 6.74 -5.49 1.27
CA THR A 127 7.34 -4.46 2.12
C THR A 127 7.59 -3.21 1.29
N VAL A 128 6.52 -2.69 0.68
CA VAL A 128 6.56 -1.36 0.07
C VAL A 128 5.99 -0.38 1.07
N GLU A 129 6.81 0.59 1.40
CA GLU A 129 6.46 1.70 2.27
C GLU A 129 5.24 2.45 1.70
N SER A 130 4.22 2.62 2.55
CA SER A 130 2.99 3.32 2.18
C SER A 130 3.20 4.83 2.04
N GLN A 131 2.33 5.50 1.26
CA GLN A 131 2.32 6.98 1.16
C GLN A 131 2.32 7.65 2.53
N LEU A 132 1.57 7.09 3.48
CA LEU A 132 1.49 7.63 4.82
C LEU A 132 2.84 7.56 5.54
N GLU A 133 3.56 6.42 5.43
CA GLU A 133 4.90 6.25 5.99
C GLU A 133 5.90 7.23 5.36
N LYS A 134 5.88 7.38 4.02
CA LYS A 134 6.72 8.37 3.33
C LYS A 134 6.43 9.79 3.82
N PHE A 135 5.14 10.16 3.85
CA PHE A 135 4.69 11.47 4.30
C PHE A 135 5.10 11.76 5.76
N ALA A 136 4.93 10.79 6.67
CA ALA A 136 5.29 10.95 8.08
C ALA A 136 6.80 11.13 8.27
N ARG A 137 7.61 10.42 7.48
CA ARG A 137 9.07 10.55 7.50
C ARG A 137 9.54 11.90 6.96
N GLU A 138 8.94 12.39 5.88
CA GLU A 138 9.34 13.64 5.21
C GLU A 138 9.02 14.90 6.02
N ARG A 139 7.89 14.93 6.74
CA ARG A 139 7.48 16.14 7.47
C ARG A 139 8.11 16.27 8.85
N ASP A 140 8.09 15.22 9.68
CA ASP A 140 8.31 15.41 11.12
C ASP A 140 9.04 14.25 11.82
N ARG A 141 9.63 13.28 11.08
CA ARG A 141 10.27 12.07 11.66
C ARG A 141 9.36 11.28 12.61
N ASN A 142 8.05 11.35 12.41
CA ASN A 142 7.10 10.60 13.22
C ASN A 142 7.11 9.12 12.81
N GLU A 143 7.23 8.23 13.79
CA GLU A 143 7.08 6.79 13.56
C GLU A 143 5.60 6.43 13.41
N ILE A 144 5.28 5.57 12.45
CA ILE A 144 3.92 5.06 12.25
C ILE A 144 3.72 3.77 13.03
N LEU A 145 2.77 3.80 13.96
CA LEU A 145 2.33 2.61 14.68
C LEU A 145 1.20 1.89 13.92
N PHE A 146 1.48 0.71 13.40
CA PHE A 146 0.47 -0.14 12.77
C PHE A 146 -0.28 -0.97 13.81
N LEU A 147 -1.57 -0.69 13.98
CA LEU A 147 -2.43 -1.48 14.86
C LEU A 147 -3.06 -2.68 14.12
N PRO A 148 -3.11 -3.87 14.77
CA PRO A 148 -3.81 -5.03 14.22
C PRO A 148 -5.29 -4.74 13.90
N LYS A 149 -5.77 -5.29 12.77
CA LYS A 149 -7.18 -5.15 12.38
C LYS A 149 -8.10 -5.79 13.42
N PHE A 150 -9.18 -5.10 13.78
CA PHE A 150 -10.19 -5.53 14.76
C PHE A 150 -9.72 -5.56 16.23
N TYR A 151 -8.60 -4.91 16.54
CA TYR A 151 -8.12 -4.73 17.92
C TYR A 151 -8.21 -3.26 18.34
N CYS A 152 -9.41 -2.68 18.27
CA CYS A 152 -9.66 -1.28 18.65
C CYS A 152 -9.25 -0.97 20.11
N LYS A 153 -9.22 -1.98 20.98
CA LYS A 153 -8.76 -1.88 22.38
C LYS A 153 -7.30 -1.42 22.52
N LEU A 154 -6.48 -1.60 21.48
CA LEU A 154 -5.08 -1.15 21.46
C LEU A 154 -4.93 0.33 21.11
N ASN A 155 -5.98 0.97 20.58
CA ASN A 155 -5.97 2.39 20.26
C ASN A 155 -6.52 3.20 21.44
N PHE A 156 -5.67 3.92 22.17
CA PHE A 156 -6.08 4.69 23.35
C PHE A 156 -7.13 5.77 23.01
N ILE A 157 -7.21 6.22 21.75
CA ILE A 157 -8.23 7.19 21.31
C ILE A 157 -9.65 6.64 21.50
N GLU A 158 -9.85 5.32 21.42
CA GLU A 158 -11.16 4.70 21.63
C GLU A 158 -11.61 4.81 23.09
N GLN A 159 -10.67 4.77 24.04
CA GLN A 159 -10.95 5.03 25.45
C GLN A 159 -11.33 6.49 25.68
N CYS A 160 -10.60 7.42 25.03
CA CYS A 160 -10.90 8.85 25.05
C CYS A 160 -12.30 9.13 24.51
N TRP A 161 -12.66 8.53 23.37
CA TRP A 161 -14.00 8.64 22.78
C TRP A 161 -15.08 8.00 23.65
N GLY A 162 -14.81 6.86 24.28
CA GLY A 162 -15.73 6.21 25.21
C GLY A 162 -16.05 7.10 26.42
N TYR A 163 -15.01 7.69 27.03
CA TYR A 163 -15.16 8.67 28.12
C TYR A 163 -15.98 9.88 27.67
N THR A 164 -15.60 10.45 26.51
CA THR A 164 -16.24 11.66 25.98
C THR A 164 -17.72 11.43 25.70
N LYS A 165 -18.07 10.33 25.02
CA LYS A 165 -19.47 10.02 24.71
C LYS A 165 -20.30 9.83 25.98
N ARG A 166 -19.75 9.13 26.98
CA ARG A 166 -20.42 8.90 28.26
C ARG A 166 -20.77 10.22 28.95
N ASN A 167 -19.81 11.13 29.08
CA ASN A 167 -20.02 12.40 29.77
C ASN A 167 -20.87 13.36 28.94
N TYR A 168 -20.71 13.36 27.62
CA TYR A 168 -21.54 14.13 26.70
C TYR A 168 -23.04 13.76 26.84
N CYS A 169 -23.36 12.46 27.01
CA CYS A 169 -24.74 12.01 27.25
C CYS A 169 -25.38 12.54 28.55
N LEU A 170 -24.58 13.09 29.48
CA LEU A 170 -25.08 13.71 30.71
C LEU A 170 -25.42 15.20 30.52
N LEU A 171 -25.00 15.79 29.40
CA LEU A 171 -25.29 17.19 29.09
C LEU A 171 -26.71 17.36 28.53
N PRO A 172 -27.32 18.54 28.67
CA PRO A 172 -28.63 18.82 28.08
C PRO A 172 -28.64 18.60 26.55
N PRO A 173 -29.68 17.94 26.01
CA PRO A 173 -29.80 17.75 24.57
C PRO A 173 -29.96 19.09 23.86
N SER A 174 -29.37 19.20 22.68
CA SER A 174 -29.48 20.38 21.84
C SER A 174 -29.55 20.00 20.37
N SER A 175 -30.28 20.78 19.58
CA SER A 175 -30.28 20.69 18.10
C SER A 175 -29.33 21.70 17.45
N SER A 176 -28.73 22.59 18.22
CA SER A 176 -27.83 23.63 17.71
C SER A 176 -26.40 23.12 17.56
N ARG A 177 -25.88 23.12 16.32
CA ARG A 177 -24.50 22.74 16.01
C ARG A 177 -23.46 23.42 16.91
N LYS A 178 -23.61 24.72 17.15
CA LYS A 178 -22.69 25.50 18.01
C LYS A 178 -22.66 24.96 19.43
N ILE A 179 -23.81 24.55 19.97
CA ILE A 179 -23.92 23.98 21.31
C ILE A 179 -23.31 22.56 21.31
N LEU A 180 -23.59 21.75 20.29
CA LEU A 180 -23.00 20.42 20.15
C LEU A 180 -21.46 20.48 20.12
N GLU A 181 -20.89 21.36 19.29
CA GLU A 181 -19.43 21.53 19.17
C GLU A 181 -18.83 21.99 20.50
N ARG A 182 -19.43 23.01 21.15
CA ARG A 182 -18.98 23.49 22.47
C ARG A 182 -19.00 22.37 23.52
N ASN A 183 -20.08 21.59 23.57
CA ASN A 183 -20.24 20.50 24.51
C ASN A 183 -19.20 19.40 24.30
N VAL A 184 -18.93 19.02 23.04
CA VAL A 184 -17.88 18.04 22.71
C VAL A 184 -16.50 18.56 23.12
N CYS A 185 -16.17 19.82 22.79
CA CYS A 185 -14.89 20.42 23.18
C CYS A 185 -14.71 20.49 24.70
N GLN A 186 -15.77 20.86 25.44
CA GLN A 186 -15.72 20.90 26.90
C GLN A 186 -15.42 19.53 27.48
N VAL A 187 -16.15 18.49 27.07
CA VAL A 187 -15.95 17.14 27.60
C VAL A 187 -14.60 16.54 27.20
N LEU A 188 -14.11 16.82 25.99
CA LEU A 188 -12.78 16.40 25.56
C LEU A 188 -11.68 16.99 26.46
N ALA A 189 -11.83 18.24 26.91
CA ALA A 189 -10.88 18.89 27.80
C ALA A 189 -10.85 18.29 29.22
N GLU A 190 -11.90 17.57 29.62
CA GLU A 190 -12.03 16.94 30.93
C GLU A 190 -11.42 15.52 30.99
N ILE A 191 -10.96 14.96 29.85
CA ILE A 191 -10.41 13.60 29.81
C ILE A 191 -9.19 13.48 30.76
N PRO A 192 -9.25 12.63 31.80
CA PRO A 192 -8.12 12.41 32.69
C PRO A 192 -6.94 11.76 31.94
N LEU A 193 -5.74 12.33 32.09
CA LEU A 193 -4.52 11.79 31.47
C LEU A 193 -4.22 10.34 31.87
N ILE A 194 -4.70 9.90 33.03
CA ILE A 194 -4.55 8.51 33.48
C ILE A 194 -5.22 7.50 32.52
N ILE A 195 -6.23 7.93 31.76
CA ILE A 195 -6.89 7.09 30.74
C ILE A 195 -6.00 6.94 29.49
N MET A 196 -5.11 7.90 29.25
CA MET A 196 -4.22 7.92 28.08
C MET A 196 -2.90 7.16 28.30
N ARG A 197 -2.57 6.79 29.54
CA ARG A 197 -1.33 6.10 29.90
C ARG A 197 -1.58 4.61 30.12
N LYS A 198 -1.58 3.82 29.05
CA LYS A 198 -1.41 2.35 29.09
C LYS A 198 -0.52 1.89 27.96
#